data_AF-A0A543GDE8-F1
#
_entry.id   AF-A0A543GDE8-F1
#
_cell.length_a   1.000
_cell.length_b   1.000
_cell.length_c   1.000
_cell.angle_alpha   90.00
_cell.angle_beta   90.00
_cell.angle_gamma   90.00
#
_symmetry.space_group_name_H-M   'P 1'
#
loop_
_entity.id
_entity.type
_entity.pdbx_description
1 polymer ?
#
loop_
_entity_poly.entity_id
_entity_poly.type
_entity_poly.pdbx_seq_one_letter_code
_entity_poly.pdbx_strand_id
1 'polypeptide(L)' 'MLLSGFRADWCTYRRDVGRPAEKLLTTAQAAEHLGISRGTLARYARDGLLKPTLKLPTGHLRWSLEDLRRQMRELREGDR' A
#
# COMPACT_ATOMS: atom_id res chain seq x y z
N MET A 1 17.40 20.28 -1.92
CA MET A 1 16.08 20.93 -1.81
C MET A 1 15.00 19.87 -2.05
N LEU A 2 14.56 19.20 -0.99
CA LEU A 2 13.29 18.49 -1.01
C LEU A 2 12.17 19.50 -0.79
N LEU A 3 11.01 19.28 -1.41
CA LEU A 3 9.66 19.46 -0.88
C LEU A 3 8.68 19.52 -2.06
N SER A 4 8.31 18.35 -2.61
CA SER A 4 7.18 18.26 -3.52
C SER A 4 5.90 18.12 -2.69
N GLY A 5 5.04 19.12 -2.81
CA GLY A 5 3.84 19.31 -2.00
C GLY A 5 2.85 18.13 -2.09
N PHE A 6 2.43 17.67 -0.92
CA PHE A 6 1.36 16.69 -0.76
C PHE A 6 0.10 17.46 -0.33
N ARG A 7 -0.62 18.06 -1.29
CA ARG A 7 -1.84 18.84 -0.99
C ARG A 7 -3.05 17.92 -0.92
N ALA A 8 -3.69 18.02 0.23
CA ALA A 8 -4.83 17.31 0.73
C ALA A 8 -6.12 17.64 -0.03
N ASP A 9 -6.67 16.64 -0.74
CA ASP A 9 -8.11 16.53 -1.03
C ASP A 9 -8.52 15.11 -0.62
N TRP A 10 -8.68 14.94 0.70
CA TRP A 10 -9.02 13.67 1.34
C TRP A 10 -10.51 13.43 1.12
N CYS A 11 -10.86 12.72 0.04
CA CYS A 11 -12.22 12.27 -0.21
C CYS A 11 -12.68 11.28 0.88
N THR A 12 -13.35 11.83 1.88
CA THR A 12 -14.53 11.29 2.57
C THR A 12 -14.87 9.79 2.38
N TYR A 13 -14.65 9.05 3.47
CA TYR A 13 -15.48 7.99 4.05
C TYR A 13 -15.75 6.69 3.26
N ARG A 14 -15.18 5.58 3.77
CA ARG A 14 -16.00 4.42 4.19
C ARG A 14 -15.34 3.63 5.32
N ARG A 15 -16.04 3.55 6.45
CA ARG A 15 -15.75 2.61 7.54
C ARG A 15 -15.90 1.18 7.03
N ASP A 16 -14.86 0.39 7.24
CA ASP A 16 -14.93 -1.05 7.37
C ASP A 16 -13.92 -1.46 8.43
N VAL A 17 -14.26 -1.19 9.69
CA VAL A 17 -13.53 -1.65 10.88
C VAL A 17 -14.04 -3.04 11.26
N GLY A 18 -13.63 -4.05 10.49
CA GLY A 18 -13.72 -5.46 10.89
C GLY A 18 -12.42 -5.89 11.57
N ARG A 19 -12.51 -6.51 12.77
CA ARG A 19 -11.36 -7.12 13.48
C ARG A 19 -10.71 -8.26 12.63
N PRO A 20 -9.45 -8.62 12.90
CA PRO A 20 -8.49 -9.06 11.89
C PRO A 20 -8.52 -10.58 11.67
N ALA A 21 -9.30 -11.00 10.67
CA ALA A 21 -8.95 -12.18 9.88
C ALA A 21 -8.78 -11.67 8.44
N GLU A 22 -7.54 -11.37 8.09
CA GLU A 22 -7.02 -11.16 6.73
C GLU A 22 -7.88 -10.29 5.80
N LYS A 23 -8.22 -9.06 6.23
CA LYS A 23 -8.84 -8.10 5.31
C LYS A 23 -7.84 -7.70 4.21
N LEU A 24 -7.97 -8.33 3.05
CA LEU A 24 -7.19 -7.98 1.86
C LEU A 24 -7.67 -6.66 1.26
N LEU A 25 -6.81 -5.67 1.36
CA LEU A 25 -7.04 -4.31 0.87
C LEU A 25 -6.82 -4.24 -0.64
N THR A 26 -7.60 -3.36 -1.28
CA THR A 26 -7.28 -2.91 -2.63
C THR A 26 -6.02 -2.05 -2.62
N THR A 27 -5.39 -1.87 -3.78
CA THR A 27 -4.23 -0.97 -3.91
C THR A 27 -4.54 0.46 -3.45
N ALA A 28 -5.78 0.93 -3.65
CA ALA A 28 -6.20 2.25 -3.18
C ALA A 28 -6.19 2.36 -1.65
N GLN A 29 -6.85 1.40 -0.99
CA GLN A 29 -6.91 1.36 0.47
C GLN A 29 -5.53 1.15 1.10
N ALA A 30 -4.72 0.27 0.54
CA ALA A 30 -3.37 0.03 1.01
C ALA A 30 -2.50 1.29 0.92
N ALA A 31 -2.59 2.02 -0.19
CA ALA A 31 -1.85 3.28 -0.37
C ALA A 31 -2.31 4.36 0.62
N GLU A 32 -3.62 4.46 0.88
CA GLU A 32 -4.19 5.36 1.88
C GLU A 32 -3.65 5.05 3.29
N HIS A 33 -3.64 3.77 3.69
CA HIS A 33 -3.09 3.37 4.98
C HIS A 33 -1.58 3.65 5.14
N LEU A 34 -0.85 3.74 4.03
CA LEU A 34 0.57 4.08 4.01
C LEU A 34 0.84 5.58 3.82
N GLY A 35 -0.20 6.39 3.56
CA GLY A 35 -0.05 7.81 3.26
C GLY A 35 0.71 8.09 1.96
N ILE A 36 0.67 7.17 0.99
CA ILE A 36 1.34 7.31 -0.31
C ILE A 36 0.34 7.35 -1.45
N SER A 37 0.78 7.82 -2.62
CA SER A 37 -0.07 7.75 -3.81
C SER A 37 -0.27 6.30 -4.28
N ARG A 38 -1.44 6.02 -4.85
CA ARG A 38 -1.74 4.73 -5.49
C ARG A 38 -0.72 4.36 -6.57
N GLY A 39 -0.28 5.36 -7.34
CA GLY A 39 0.73 5.20 -8.38
C GLY A 39 2.09 4.80 -7.82
N THR A 40 2.48 5.34 -6.66
CA THR A 40 3.71 4.96 -5.96
C THR A 40 3.66 3.50 -5.53
N LEU A 41 2.56 3.07 -4.89
CA LEU A 41 2.42 1.67 -4.47
C LEU A 41 2.39 0.72 -5.68
N ALA A 42 1.67 1.06 -6.74
CA ALA A 42 1.65 0.27 -7.96
C ALA A 42 3.02 0.21 -8.65
N ARG A 43 3.81 1.30 -8.61
CA ARG A 43 5.19 1.30 -9.11
C ARG A 43 6.06 0.36 -8.29
N TYR A 44 6.05 0.45 -6.96
CA TYR A 44 6.80 -0.48 -6.11
C TYR A 44 6.43 -1.94 -6.33
N ALA A 45 5.15 -2.22 -6.62
CA ALA A 45 4.69 -3.56 -6.97
C ALA A 45 5.23 -4.05 -8.33
N ARG A 46 5.31 -3.14 -9.32
CA ARG A 46 5.85 -3.44 -10.65
C ARG A 46 7.36 -3.63 -10.63
N ASP A 47 8.06 -2.82 -9.84
CA ASP A 47 9.51 -2.86 -9.68
C ASP A 47 9.97 -4.01 -8.76
N GLY A 48 9.03 -4.75 -8.17
CA GLY A 48 9.32 -5.91 -7.31
C GLY A 48 9.77 -5.56 -5.89
N LEU A 49 9.79 -4.27 -5.54
CA LEU A 49 10.15 -3.77 -4.21
C LEU A 49 9.13 -4.20 -3.15
N LEU A 50 7.84 -4.18 -3.49
CA LEU A 50 6.77 -4.66 -2.63
C LEU A 50 5.99 -5.77 -3.33
N LYS A 51 5.67 -6.83 -2.60
CA LYS A 51 4.91 -7.98 -3.08
C LYS A 51 3.49 -7.91 -2.57
N PRO A 52 2.48 -7.89 -3.46
CA PRO A 52 1.09 -8.04 -3.05
C PRO A 52 0.84 -9.46 -2.58
N THR A 53 -0.03 -9.60 -1.58
CA THR A 53 -0.39 -10.89 -0.99
C THR A 53 -1.14 -11.78 -1.99
N LEU A 54 -1.99 -11.19 -2.83
CA LEU A 54 -2.70 -11.90 -3.89
C LEU A 54 -2.76 -11.06 -5.17
N LYS A 55 -2.43 -11.68 -6.30
CA LYS A 55 -2.65 -11.13 -7.63
C LYS A 55 -3.80 -11.88 -8.28
N LEU A 56 -4.88 -11.17 -8.61
CA LEU A 56 -5.97 -11.78 -9.37
C LEU A 56 -5.56 -11.91 -10.86
N PRO A 57 -6.11 -12.90 -11.60
CA PRO A 57 -5.89 -13.02 -13.05
C PRO A 57 -6.27 -11.76 -13.83
N THR A 58 -7.19 -10.97 -13.30
CA THR A 58 -7.64 -9.68 -13.85
C THR A 58 -6.64 -8.53 -13.67
N GLY A 59 -5.50 -8.78 -13.00
CA GLY A 59 -4.47 -7.78 -12.75
C GLY A 59 -4.67 -6.94 -11.47
N HIS A 60 -5.79 -7.14 -10.76
CA HIS A 60 -6.02 -6.47 -9.48
C HIS A 60 -5.11 -7.04 -8.38
N LEU A 61 -4.48 -6.13 -7.63
CA LEU A 61 -3.60 -6.47 -6.52
C LEU A 61 -4.34 -6.33 -5.20
N ARG A 62 -4.13 -7.32 -4.33
CA ARG A 62 -4.67 -7.42 -2.98
C ARG A 62 -3.53 -7.42 -1.97
N TRP A 63 -3.72 -6.66 -0.91
CA TRP A 63 -2.66 -6.33 0.04
C TRP A 63 -3.09 -6.64 1.46
N SER A 64 -2.25 -7.35 2.21
CA SER A 64 -2.32 -7.37 3.66
C SER A 64 -1.59 -6.14 4.21
N LEU A 65 -2.24 -5.41 5.12
CA LEU A 65 -1.62 -4.26 5.77
C LEU A 65 -0.43 -4.67 6.66
N GLU A 66 -0.51 -5.83 7.29
CA GLU A 66 0.55 -6.35 8.14
C GLU A 66 1.79 -6.70 7.30
N ASP A 67 1.58 -7.43 6.20
CA ASP A 67 2.64 -7.81 5.26
C ASP A 67 3.31 -6.58 4.64
N LEU A 68 2.52 -5.59 4.23
CA LEU A 68 3.06 -4.30 3.74
C LEU A 68 3.94 -3.62 4.77
N ARG A 69 3.50 -3.55 6.03
CA ARG A 69 4.30 -2.95 7.11
C ARG A 69 5.59 -3.72 7.36
N ARG A 70 5.56 -5.06 7.25
CA ARG A 70 6.75 -5.91 7.36
C ARG A 70 7.74 -5.63 6.22
N GLN A 71 7.28 -5.73 4.98
CA GLN A 71 8.14 -5.50 3.80
C GLN A 71 8.75 -4.09 3.78
N MET A 72 8.00 -3.08 4.23
CA MET A 72 8.54 -1.71 4.34
C MET A 72 9.64 -1.57 5.39
N ARG A 73 9.62 -2.37 6.46
CA ARG A 73 10.72 -2.42 7.43
C ARG A 73 11.94 -3.10 6.81
N GLU A 74 11.73 -4.26 6.18
CA GLU A 74 12.79 -5.03 5.51
C GLU A 74 13.48 -4.20 4.42
N LEU A 75 12.73 -3.45 3.61
CA LEU A 75 13.27 -2.54 2.60
C LEU A 75 14.15 -1.43 3.19
N ARG A 76 13.83 -0.93 4.39
CA ARG A 76 14.66 0.09 5.06
C ARG A 76 15.93 -0.51 5.64
N GLU A 77 15.90 -1.77 6.06
CA GLU A 77 17.03 -2.46 6.64
C GLU A 77 18.00 -2.98 5.58
N GLY A 78 17.50 -3.43 4.41
CA GLY A 78 18.32 -3.93 3.31
C GLY A 78 19.06 -2.86 2.50
N ASP A 79 18.75 -1.58 2.68
CA ASP A 79 19.47 -0.44 2.08
C ASP A 79 20.74 -0.05 2.86
N ARG A 80 20.96 -0.64 4.04
CA ARG A 80 22.11 -0.38 4.93
C ARG A 80 23.19 -1.45 4.79
#